data_AF-A0A563VTP4-F1
#
_entry.id   AF-A0A563VTP4-F1
#
_cell.length_a   1.000
_cell.length_b   1.000
_cell.length_c   1.000
_cell.angle_alpha   90.00
_cell.angle_beta   90.00
_cell.angle_gamma   90.00
#
_symmetry.space_group_name_H-M   'P 1'
#
loop_
_entity.id
_entity.type
_entity.pdbx_description
1 polymer ?
#
loop_
_entity_poly.entity_id
_entity_poly.type
_entity_poly.pdbx_seq_one_letter_code
_entity_poly.pdbx_strand_id
1 'polypeptide(L)'
;MEKSGNQGKIRHLVKKFSKMPDINLKLFREQVYHCLGNAKDAVFELTDAAILTRSPESLAELSLSPVFRRKWHSTYEALEDCNPSREKMMAIMSQQIVALNQRPLLVGDHSAWFRPDALTLSRKNL
;
A
#
# COMPACT_ATOMS: atom_id res chain seq x y z
N MET A 1 41.10 9.35 19.75
CA MET A 1 40.50 10.02 18.56
C MET A 1 39.94 8.90 17.71
N GLU A 2 38.65 8.76 17.41
CA GLU A 2 37.76 9.69 16.73
C GLU A 2 36.35 9.04 16.73
N LYS A 3 35.36 9.60 17.48
CA LYS A 3 33.96 9.13 17.47
C LYS A 3 32.96 10.29 17.53
N SER A 4 33.21 11.41 16.83
CA SER A 4 32.30 12.58 16.86
C SER A 4 31.54 12.85 15.54
N GLY A 5 31.85 12.13 14.45
CA GLY A 5 31.34 12.49 13.11
C GLY A 5 29.89 12.07 12.79
N ASN A 6 29.29 11.10 13.50
CA ASN A 6 28.01 10.51 13.08
C ASN A 6 26.76 11.19 13.70
N GLN A 7 26.91 11.86 14.84
CA GLN A 7 25.77 12.48 15.53
C GLN A 7 25.21 13.71 14.80
N GLY A 8 26.07 14.48 14.11
CA GLY A 8 25.64 15.65 13.34
C GLY A 8 24.77 15.28 12.12
N LYS A 9 25.08 14.16 11.46
CA LYS A 9 24.37 13.67 10.27
C LYS A 9 22.97 13.14 10.61
N ILE A 10 22.86 12.40 11.72
CA ILE A 10 21.57 11.88 12.22
C ILE A 10 20.66 13.02 12.67
N ARG A 11 21.19 14.02 13.39
CA ARG A 11 20.42 15.20 13.80
C ARG A 11 19.90 16.02 12.60
N HIS A 12 20.66 16.08 11.52
CA HIS A 12 20.24 16.78 10.30
C HIS A 12 19.16 16.00 9.52
N LEU A 13 19.25 14.67 9.48
CA LEU A 13 18.20 13.80 8.93
C LEU A 13 16.88 13.92 9.72
N VAL A 14 16.94 13.85 11.05
CA VAL A 14 15.74 14.00 11.91
C VAL A 14 15.08 15.38 11.75
N LYS A 15 15.88 16.46 11.67
CA LYS A 15 15.35 17.80 11.37
C LYS A 15 14.74 17.89 9.96
N LYS A 16 15.27 17.15 8.98
CA LYS A 16 14.72 17.08 7.63
C LYS A 16 13.38 16.34 7.59
N PHE A 17 13.21 15.28 8.40
CA PHE A 17 11.90 14.62 8.59
C PHE A 17 10.87 15.53 9.27
N SER A 18 11.29 16.42 10.17
CA SER A 18 10.39 17.40 10.82
C SER A 18 9.87 18.51 9.89
N LYS A 19 10.43 18.65 8.68
CA LYS A 19 10.00 19.58 7.63
C LYS A 19 9.41 18.83 6.41
N MET A 20 8.80 17.66 6.61
CA MET A 20 7.94 17.10 5.58
C MET A 20 6.71 18.00 5.43
N PRO A 21 6.17 18.16 4.21
CA PRO A 21 4.86 18.78 4.05
C PRO A 21 3.89 18.02 4.94
N ASP A 22 2.97 18.75 5.57
CA ASP A 22 1.91 18.12 6.33
C ASP A 22 1.03 17.33 5.37
N ILE A 23 1.37 16.04 5.19
CA ILE A 23 0.54 15.10 4.45
C ILE A 23 -0.72 15.00 5.29
N ASN A 24 -1.78 15.66 4.82
CA ASN A 24 -3.08 15.54 5.44
C ASN A 24 -3.60 14.12 5.19
N LEU A 25 -3.22 13.22 6.09
CA LEU A 25 -3.49 11.79 6.01
C LEU A 25 -4.99 11.51 5.93
N LYS A 26 -5.80 12.37 6.56
CA LYS A 26 -7.26 12.30 6.48
C LYS A 26 -7.76 12.50 5.05
N LEU A 27 -7.31 13.57 4.38
CA LEU A 27 -7.67 13.85 2.99
C LEU A 27 -7.17 12.76 2.04
N PHE A 28 -5.93 12.28 2.24
CA PHE A 28 -5.41 11.18 1.45
C PHE A 28 -6.27 9.91 1.58
N ARG A 29 -6.61 9.52 2.81
CA ARG A 29 -7.45 8.35 3.09
C ARG A 29 -8.84 8.49 2.48
N GLU A 30 -9.44 9.67 2.56
CA GLU A 30 -10.73 9.97 1.94
C GLU A 30 -10.69 9.83 0.41
N GLN A 31 -9.66 10.39 -0.24
CA GLN A 31 -9.48 10.28 -1.69
C GLN A 31 -9.30 8.82 -2.15
N VAL A 32 -8.48 8.05 -1.43
CA VAL A 32 -8.28 6.62 -1.70
C VAL A 32 -9.59 5.86 -1.53
N TYR A 33 -10.32 6.10 -0.45
CA TYR A 33 -11.58 5.45 -0.14
C TYR A 33 -12.63 5.61 -1.26
N HIS A 34 -12.72 6.81 -1.85
CA HIS A 34 -13.60 7.07 -2.99
C HIS A 34 -13.18 6.39 -4.30
N CYS A 35 -11.95 5.86 -4.36
CA CYS A 35 -11.46 5.15 -5.53
C CYS A 35 -11.71 3.64 -5.48
N LEU A 36 -12.12 3.04 -4.35
CA LEU A 36 -12.15 1.59 -4.15
C LEU A 36 -13.36 0.86 -4.78
N GLY A 37 -14.36 1.59 -5.27
CA GLY A 37 -15.56 1.01 -5.90
C GLY A 37 -16.64 0.60 -4.89
N ASN A 38 -17.36 -0.49 -5.19
CA ASN A 38 -18.60 -0.86 -4.49
C ASN A 38 -18.35 -1.39 -3.06
N ALA A 39 -17.32 -2.21 -2.87
CA ALA A 39 -16.96 -2.78 -1.57
C ALA A 39 -15.97 -1.91 -0.75
N LYS A 40 -15.93 -0.61 -1.01
CA LYS A 40 -14.94 0.32 -0.42
C LYS A 40 -14.76 0.19 1.08
N ASP A 41 -15.82 0.00 1.87
CA ASP A 41 -15.70 -0.12 3.33
C ASP A 41 -14.95 -1.39 3.76
N ALA A 42 -15.28 -2.52 3.13
CA ALA A 42 -14.67 -3.81 3.45
C ALA A 42 -13.22 -3.86 2.94
N VAL A 43 -12.96 -3.34 1.73
CA VAL A 43 -11.60 -3.24 1.17
C VAL A 43 -10.73 -2.32 2.00
N PHE A 44 -11.30 -1.22 2.52
CA PHE A 44 -10.54 -0.27 3.34
C PHE A 44 -10.14 -0.88 4.69
N GLU A 45 -11.06 -1.59 5.36
CA GLU A 45 -10.72 -2.37 6.57
C GLU A 45 -9.72 -3.49 6.27
N LEU A 46 -9.86 -4.18 5.14
CA LEU A 46 -8.92 -5.22 4.71
C LEU A 46 -7.52 -4.66 4.45
N THR A 47 -7.44 -3.45 3.88
CA THR A 47 -6.18 -2.74 3.66
C THR A 47 -5.52 -2.40 4.99
N ASP A 48 -6.27 -1.85 5.96
CA ASP A 48 -5.75 -1.57 7.29
C ASP A 48 -5.30 -2.87 8.00
N ALA A 49 -6.05 -3.96 7.86
CA ALA A 49 -5.65 -5.28 8.38
C ALA A 49 -4.35 -5.78 7.75
N ALA A 50 -4.18 -5.64 6.44
CA ALA A 50 -2.98 -6.06 5.71
C ALA A 50 -1.75 -5.22 6.08
N ILE A 51 -1.91 -3.91 6.29
CA ILE A 51 -0.83 -3.01 6.73
C ILE A 51 -0.36 -3.36 8.16
N LEU A 52 -1.30 -3.73 9.04
CA LEU A 52 -1.01 -4.04 10.44
C LEU A 52 -0.53 -5.49 10.65
N THR A 53 -0.73 -6.38 9.68
CA THR A 53 -0.35 -7.79 9.77
C THR A 53 0.97 -8.01 9.06
N ARG A 54 2.01 -8.40 9.82
CA ARG A 54 3.39 -8.49 9.30
C ARG A 54 3.58 -9.51 8.19
N SER A 55 2.86 -10.64 8.22
CA SER A 55 2.99 -11.73 7.26
C SER A 55 1.76 -12.64 7.33
N PRO A 56 0.62 -12.23 6.75
CA PRO A 56 -0.56 -13.10 6.70
C PRO A 56 -0.28 -14.33 5.83
N GLU A 57 -0.57 -15.51 6.33
CA GLU A 57 -0.47 -16.79 5.61
C GLU A 57 -1.66 -17.02 4.68
N SER A 58 -2.79 -16.33 4.94
CA SER A 58 -3.97 -16.43 4.09
C SER A 58 -4.85 -15.18 4.14
N LEU A 59 -5.74 -15.05 3.15
CA LEU A 59 -6.75 -14.00 3.15
C LEU A 59 -7.73 -14.16 4.33
N ALA A 60 -8.05 -15.40 4.71
CA ALA A 60 -8.92 -15.68 5.84
C ALA A 60 -8.28 -15.21 7.17
N GLU A 61 -6.96 -15.32 7.32
CA GLU A 61 -6.25 -14.82 8.50
C GLU A 61 -6.43 -13.30 8.67
N LEU A 62 -6.43 -12.53 7.58
CA LEU A 62 -6.66 -11.08 7.64
C LEU A 62 -8.03 -10.72 8.22
N SER A 63 -9.02 -11.60 8.08
CA SER A 63 -10.35 -11.41 8.69
C SER A 63 -10.35 -11.53 10.22
N LEU A 64 -9.31 -12.14 10.81
CA LEU A 64 -9.14 -12.27 12.26
C LEU A 64 -8.49 -11.02 12.89
N SER A 65 -8.03 -10.08 12.06
CA SER A 65 -7.42 -8.84 12.53
C SER A 65 -8.45 -8.01 13.31
N PRO A 66 -8.10 -7.42 14.47
CA PRO A 66 -9.04 -6.64 15.29
C PRO A 66 -9.57 -5.38 14.59
N VAL A 67 -8.89 -4.92 13.52
CA VAL A 67 -9.35 -3.78 12.72
C VAL A 67 -10.34 -4.17 11.62
N PHE A 68 -10.46 -5.46 11.31
CA PHE A 68 -11.44 -5.97 10.36
C PHE A 68 -12.72 -6.36 11.10
N ARG A 69 -13.78 -5.56 10.96
CA ARG A 69 -15.00 -5.68 11.79
C ARG A 69 -16.06 -6.61 11.16
N ARG A 70 -15.78 -7.13 9.97
CA ARG A 70 -16.70 -7.95 9.17
C ARG A 70 -16.40 -9.44 9.34
N LYS A 71 -17.26 -10.27 8.75
CA LYS A 71 -17.08 -11.72 8.73
C LYS A 71 -16.09 -12.11 7.63
N TRP A 72 -15.47 -13.27 7.78
CA TRP A 72 -14.42 -13.76 6.88
C TRP A 72 -14.83 -13.87 5.40
N HIS A 73 -16.09 -14.18 5.09
CA HIS A 73 -16.58 -14.23 3.70
C HIS A 73 -16.57 -12.85 3.04
N SER A 74 -16.80 -11.79 3.81
CA SER A 74 -16.73 -10.41 3.31
C SER A 74 -15.34 -10.07 2.79
N THR A 75 -14.28 -10.77 3.21
CA THR A 75 -12.94 -10.55 2.68
C THR A 75 -12.82 -10.97 1.22
N TYR A 76 -13.45 -12.09 0.83
CA TYR A 76 -13.47 -12.57 -0.54
C TYR A 76 -14.40 -11.74 -1.41
N GLU A 77 -15.64 -11.51 -0.94
CA GLU A 77 -16.63 -10.66 -1.62
C GLU A 77 -16.07 -9.26 -1.86
N ALA A 78 -15.37 -8.68 -0.87
CA ALA A 78 -14.78 -7.35 -1.02
C ALA A 78 -13.74 -7.26 -2.12
N LEU A 79 -12.92 -8.30 -2.33
CA LEU A 79 -11.92 -8.31 -3.39
C LEU A 79 -12.56 -8.54 -4.77
N GLU A 80 -13.62 -9.34 -4.84
CA GLU A 80 -14.38 -9.56 -6.07
C GLU A 80 -15.13 -8.29 -6.51
N ASP A 81 -15.75 -7.60 -5.55
CA ASP A 81 -16.54 -6.37 -5.78
C ASP A 81 -15.68 -5.10 -5.83
N CYS A 82 -14.41 -5.17 -5.46
CA CYS A 82 -13.52 -4.03 -5.58
C CYS A 82 -13.19 -3.79 -7.06
N ASN A 83 -13.35 -2.54 -7.48
CA ASN A 83 -12.93 -2.13 -8.83
C ASN A 83 -12.20 -0.79 -8.73
N PRO A 84 -10.99 -0.80 -8.15
CA PRO A 84 -10.25 0.44 -7.96
C PRO A 84 -9.82 1.04 -9.29
N SER A 85 -10.14 2.32 -9.52
CA SER A 85 -9.64 3.02 -10.70
C SER A 85 -8.13 3.20 -10.59
N ARG A 86 -7.40 2.47 -11.45
CA ARG A 86 -5.94 2.49 -11.49
C ARG A 86 -5.40 3.90 -11.71
N GLU A 87 -5.98 4.64 -12.65
CA GLU A 87 -5.55 5.98 -13.04
C GLU A 87 -5.70 6.96 -11.86
N LYS A 88 -6.87 6.94 -11.20
CA LYS A 88 -7.13 7.81 -10.04
C LYS A 88 -6.24 7.47 -8.86
N MET A 89 -6.07 6.18 -8.58
CA MET A 89 -5.20 5.72 -7.49
C MET A 89 -3.75 6.11 -7.74
N MET A 90 -3.23 5.94 -8.96
CA MET A 90 -1.90 6.38 -9.34
C MET A 90 -1.71 7.89 -9.21
N ALA A 91 -2.71 8.69 -9.61
CA ALA A 91 -2.66 10.13 -9.45
C ALA A 91 -2.57 10.55 -7.96
N ILE A 92 -3.41 9.98 -7.09
CA ILE A 92 -3.42 10.27 -5.65
C ILE A 92 -2.08 9.88 -5.01
N MET A 93 -1.56 8.69 -5.32
CA MET A 93 -0.27 8.22 -4.79
C MET A 93 0.91 9.08 -5.26
N SER A 94 0.92 9.46 -6.55
CA SER A 94 1.98 10.29 -7.13
C SER A 94 2.05 11.69 -6.52
N GLN A 95 0.90 12.27 -6.17
CA GLN A 95 0.83 13.56 -5.48
C GLN A 95 1.57 13.52 -4.13
N GLN A 96 1.52 12.40 -3.41
CA GLN A 96 2.23 12.25 -2.13
C GLN A 96 3.74 12.22 -2.31
N ILE A 97 4.25 11.67 -3.41
CA ILE A 97 5.68 11.64 -3.72
C ILE A 97 6.17 13.06 -4.06
N VAL A 98 5.41 13.79 -4.89
CA VAL A 98 5.77 15.16 -5.31
C VAL A 98 5.72 16.14 -4.14
N ALA A 99 4.75 15.95 -3.22
CA ALA A 99 4.61 16.81 -2.06
C ALA A 99 5.91 16.91 -1.27
N LEU A 100 6.73 15.84 -1.19
CA LEU A 100 7.94 15.77 -0.37
C LEU A 100 9.01 16.85 -0.64
N ASN A 101 8.86 17.69 -1.68
CA ASN A 101 9.77 18.81 -2.03
C ASN A 101 11.25 18.39 -2.05
N GLN A 102 11.50 17.12 -2.35
CA GLN A 102 12.81 16.51 -2.49
C GLN A 102 12.88 15.88 -3.88
N ARG A 103 14.06 15.84 -4.50
CA ARG A 103 14.25 15.08 -5.75
C ARG A 103 14.04 13.59 -5.43
N PRO A 104 12.93 12.95 -5.85
CA PRO A 104 12.68 11.57 -5.47
C PRO A 104 13.64 10.66 -6.25
N LEU A 105 14.28 9.73 -5.54
CA LEU A 105 15.01 8.61 -6.16
C LEU A 105 14.02 7.46 -6.28
N LEU A 106 13.61 7.13 -7.50
CA LEU A 106 12.74 5.99 -7.78
C LEU A 106 13.60 4.78 -8.13
N VAL A 107 13.50 3.73 -7.31
CA VAL A 107 14.15 2.44 -7.57
C VAL A 107 13.09 1.50 -8.13
N GLY A 108 13.33 0.97 -9.32
CA GLY A 108 12.49 -0.05 -9.93
C GLY A 108 13.24 -1.38 -9.97
N ASP A 109 12.54 -2.46 -9.64
CA ASP A 109 12.99 -3.83 -9.83
C ASP A 109 12.01 -4.58 -10.73
N HIS A 110 12.50 -5.64 -11.39
CA HIS A 110 11.63 -6.59 -12.08
C HIS A 110 11.41 -7.79 -11.19
N SER A 111 10.38 -7.69 -10.37
CA SER A 111 9.93 -8.76 -9.50
C SER A 111 8.84 -9.57 -10.21
N ALA A 112 9.18 -10.78 -10.66
CA ALA A 112 8.22 -11.66 -11.34
C ALA A 112 7.29 -12.31 -10.32
N TRP A 113 6.01 -11.94 -10.33
CA TRP A 113 4.99 -12.58 -9.49
C TRP A 113 4.57 -13.90 -10.12
N PHE A 114 5.28 -14.97 -9.76
CA PHE A 114 5.00 -16.30 -10.27
C PHE A 114 3.58 -16.74 -9.85
N ARG A 115 2.85 -17.34 -10.79
CA ARG A 115 1.50 -17.86 -10.61
C ARG A 115 1.48 -19.28 -11.21
N PRO A 116 2.01 -20.29 -10.51
CA PRO A 116 2.12 -21.65 -11.05
C PRO A 116 0.76 -22.22 -11.42
N ASP A 117 -0.28 -21.85 -10.66
CA ASP A 117 -1.64 -22.35 -10.81
C ASP A 117 -2.50 -21.49 -11.76
N ALA A 118 -1.93 -20.46 -12.40
CA ALA A 118 -2.68 -19.66 -13.37
C ALA A 118 -3.03 -20.51 -14.60
N LEU A 119 -4.27 -20.38 -15.08
CA LEU A 119 -4.71 -21.02 -16.32
C LEU A 119 -3.83 -20.53 -17.49
N THR A 120 -3.02 -21.44 -18.04
CA THR A 120 -2.24 -21.17 -19.24
C THR A 120 -3.01 -21.59 -20.48
N LEU A 121 -2.85 -20.84 -21.57
CA LEU A 121 -3.34 -21.27 -22.89
C LEU A 121 -2.76 -22.64 -23.24
N SER A 122 -3.57 -23.49 -23.88
CA SER A 122 -3.09 -24.77 -24.40
C SER A 122 -1.94 -24.52 -25.37
N ARG A 123 -0.82 -25.22 -25.15
CA ARG A 123 0.35 -25.14 -26.01
C ARG A 123 -0.02 -25.73 -27.37
N LYS A 124 -0.19 -24.87 -28.38
CA LYS A 124 -0.24 -25.33 -29.77
C LYS A 124 1.18 -25.74 -30.17
N ASN A 125 1.37 -27.02 -30.46
CA ASN A 125 2.61 -27.54 -31.04
C ASN A 125 2.78 -26.91 -32.43
N LEU A 126 3.88 -26.20 -32.65
CA LEU A 126 4.37 -25.80 -33.97
C LEU A 126 5.24 -26.92 -34.54
#